data_AF-A0A7W0PM84-F1
#
_entry.id   AF-A0A7W0PM84-F1
#
_cell.length_a   1.000
_cell.length_b   1.000
_cell.length_c   1.000
_cell.angle_alpha   90.00
_cell.angle_beta   90.00
_cell.angle_gamma   90.00
#
_symmetry.space_group_name_H-M   'P 1'
#
loop_
_entity.id
_entity.type
_entity.pdbx_description
1 polymer ?
#
loop_
_entity_poly.entity_id
_entity_poly.type
_entity_poly.pdbx_seq_one_letter_code
_entity_poly.pdbx_strand_id
1 'polypeptide(L)'
;MSELFRNPEQDKEDARKVAAIQRENRLNLKGLLLTLAIVIAPFLALLISVELALAALAAGLLFCAVLTWTVAGQMGPGSRSRLRTAAVLNAFVLLMVVAILVMRLVGN
;
A
#
# COMPACT_ATOMS: atom_id res chain seq x y z
N MET A 1 -4.40 -49.34 14.58
CA MET A 1 -5.67 -49.20 13.83
C MET A 1 -6.48 -48.05 14.43
N SER A 2 -6.00 -46.81 14.27
CA SER A 2 -6.64 -45.60 14.82
C SER A 2 -6.91 -44.58 13.72
N GLU A 3 -7.29 -45.08 12.55
CA GLU A 3 -7.98 -44.31 11.51
C GLU A 3 -9.46 -44.61 11.69
N LEU A 4 -10.27 -43.70 12.24
CA LEU A 4 -11.69 -43.49 11.86
C LEU A 4 -12.50 -42.57 12.80
N PHE A 5 -11.94 -41.46 13.28
CA PHE A 5 -12.79 -40.34 13.69
C PHE A 5 -12.24 -39.03 13.09
N ARG A 6 -12.17 -39.00 11.76
CA ARG A 6 -12.03 -37.74 11.04
C ARG A 6 -13.39 -37.05 11.11
N ASN A 7 -13.47 -36.02 11.94
CA ASN A 7 -14.71 -35.30 12.18
C ASN A 7 -15.02 -34.44 10.93
N PRO A 8 -16.11 -34.71 10.18
CA PRO A 8 -16.40 -34.02 8.92
C PRO A 8 -16.67 -32.51 9.10
N GLU A 9 -16.93 -32.06 10.34
CA GLU A 9 -17.00 -30.64 10.66
C GLU A 9 -15.62 -29.97 10.72
N GLN A 10 -14.59 -30.66 11.23
CA GLN A 10 -13.22 -30.14 11.24
C GLN A 10 -12.64 -30.00 9.82
N ASP A 11 -12.86 -30.98 8.94
CA ASP A 11 -12.38 -30.89 7.55
C ASP A 11 -13.02 -29.69 6.80
N LYS A 12 -14.28 -29.35 7.10
CA LYS A 12 -14.97 -28.18 6.53
C LYS A 12 -14.43 -26.87 7.10
N GLU A 13 -14.14 -26.83 8.40
CA GLU A 13 -13.58 -25.65 9.05
C GLU A 13 -12.14 -25.39 8.61
N ASP A 14 -11.33 -26.44 8.47
CA ASP A 14 -9.96 -26.38 7.96
C ASP A 14 -9.93 -25.97 6.49
N ALA A 15 -10.84 -26.49 5.65
CA ALA A 15 -10.96 -26.05 4.26
C ALA A 15 -11.32 -24.55 4.16
N ARG A 16 -12.17 -24.03 5.06
CA ARG A 16 -12.49 -22.59 5.13
C ARG A 16 -11.29 -21.77 5.60
N LYS A 17 -10.54 -22.24 6.60
CA LYS A 17 -9.31 -21.59 7.09
C LYS A 17 -8.25 -21.54 5.98
N VAL A 18 -8.02 -22.64 5.27
CA VAL A 18 -7.06 -22.70 4.15
C VAL A 18 -7.49 -21.77 3.01
N ALA A 19 -8.78 -21.74 2.64
CA ALA A 19 -9.28 -20.83 1.61
C ALA A 19 -9.17 -19.35 2.01
N ALA A 20 -9.36 -19.02 3.29
CA ALA A 20 -9.17 -17.67 3.83
C ALA A 20 -7.69 -17.25 3.76
N ILE A 21 -6.77 -18.12 4.20
CA ILE A 21 -5.32 -17.87 4.14
C ILE A 21 -4.84 -17.68 2.68
N GLN A 22 -5.33 -18.49 1.74
CA GLN A 22 -4.98 -18.33 0.33
C GLN A 22 -5.48 -17.00 -0.27
N ARG A 23 -6.66 -16.53 0.14
CA ARG A 23 -7.17 -15.20 -0.26
C ARG A 23 -6.33 -14.08 0.33
N GLU A 24 -6.00 -14.18 1.61
CA GLU A 24 -5.17 -13.20 2.31
C GLU A 24 -3.77 -13.09 1.68
N ASN A 25 -3.14 -14.22 1.36
CA ASN A 25 -1.84 -14.24 0.68
C ASN A 25 -1.88 -13.59 -0.71
N ARG A 26 -2.94 -13.80 -1.49
CA ARG A 26 -3.08 -13.13 -2.80
C ARG A 26 -3.27 -11.62 -2.68
N LEU A 27 -4.00 -11.16 -1.66
CA LEU A 27 -4.19 -9.73 -1.40
C LEU A 27 -2.89 -9.07 -0.93
N ASN A 28 -2.15 -9.73 -0.02
CA ASN A 28 -0.85 -9.26 0.44
C ASN A 28 0.17 -9.19 -0.70
N LEU A 29 0.20 -10.18 -1.60
CA LEU A 29 1.09 -10.17 -2.77
C LEU A 29 0.79 -9.00 -3.72
N LYS A 30 -0.50 -8.72 -3.98
CA LYS A 30 -0.91 -7.58 -4.80
C LYS A 30 -0.53 -6.25 -4.15
N GLY A 31 -0.72 -6.11 -2.84
CA GLY A 31 -0.31 -4.93 -2.08
C GLY A 31 1.21 -4.71 -2.13
N LEU A 32 1.98 -5.79 -1.99
CA LEU A 32 3.44 -5.74 -2.07
C LEU A 32 3.93 -5.32 -3.46
N LEU A 33 3.38 -5.91 -4.53
CA LEU A 33 3.72 -5.54 -5.91
C LEU A 33 3.35 -4.07 -6.22
N LEU A 34 2.19 -3.60 -5.74
CA LEU A 34 1.76 -2.23 -5.90
C LEU A 34 2.70 -1.25 -5.18
N THR A 35 3.08 -1.58 -3.94
CA THR A 35 4.04 -0.79 -3.15
C THR A 35 5.39 -0.77 -3.86
N LEU A 36 5.85 -1.91 -4.36
CA LEU A 36 7.09 -2.03 -5.11
C LEU A 36 7.06 -1.16 -6.38
N ALA A 37 5.96 -1.19 -7.13
CA ALA A 37 5.78 -0.37 -8.33
C ALA A 37 5.82 1.13 -8.01
N ILE A 38 5.16 1.56 -6.92
CA ILE A 38 5.17 2.96 -6.47
C ILE A 38 6.58 3.41 -6.07
N VAL A 39 7.35 2.54 -5.40
CA VAL A 39 8.72 2.85 -5.00
C VAL A 39 9.66 2.90 -6.20
N ILE A 40 9.53 1.98 -7.17
CA ILE A 40 10.43 1.87 -8.32
C ILE A 40 10.11 2.91 -9.41
N ALA A 41 8.84 3.29 -9.59
CA ALA A 41 8.40 4.25 -10.60
C ALA A 41 9.21 5.55 -10.65
N PRO A 42 9.48 6.26 -9.54
CA PRO A 42 10.28 7.49 -9.57
C PRO A 42 11.74 7.24 -9.98
N PHE A 43 12.34 6.09 -9.65
CA PHE A 43 13.71 5.77 -10.08
C PHE A 43 13.77 5.47 -11.58
N LEU A 44 12.77 4.78 -12.13
CA LEU A 44 12.67 4.56 -13.57
C LEU A 44 12.45 5.88 -14.31
N ALA A 45 11.60 6.76 -13.78
CA ALA A 45 11.34 8.07 -14.36
C ALA A 45 12.59 9.00 -14.29
N LEU A 46 13.46 8.82 -13.29
CA LEU A 46 14.73 9.54 -13.16
C LEU A 46 15.68 9.29 -14.34
N LEU A 47 15.58 8.13 -15.00
CA LEU A 47 16.37 7.81 -16.20
C LEU A 47 15.97 8.66 -17.42
N ILE A 48 14.77 9.24 -17.41
CA ILE A 48 14.25 10.07 -18.50
C ILE A 48 14.45 11.55 -18.17
N SER A 49 13.87 12.02 -17.05
CA SER A 49 14.02 13.39 -16.59
C SER A 49 13.70 13.54 -15.10
N VAL A 50 14.29 14.56 -14.47
CA VAL A 50 14.09 14.84 -13.04
C VAL A 50 12.65 15.29 -12.77
N GLU A 51 12.04 16.05 -13.68
CA GLU A 51 10.64 16.49 -13.58
C GLU A 51 9.69 15.29 -13.59
N LEU A 52 9.93 14.33 -14.49
CA LEU A 52 9.11 13.13 -14.60
C LEU A 52 9.24 12.26 -13.34
N ALA A 53 10.43 12.17 -12.77
CA ALA A 53 10.68 11.46 -11.51
C ALA A 53 9.93 12.08 -10.33
N LEU A 54 10.01 13.41 -10.20
CA LEU A 54 9.29 14.16 -9.17
C LEU A 54 7.78 14.05 -9.34
N ALA A 55 7.27 14.09 -10.58
CA ALA A 55 5.85 13.91 -10.87
C ALA A 55 5.37 12.48 -10.51
N ALA A 56 6.14 11.45 -10.88
CA ALA A 56 5.83 10.06 -10.53
C ALA A 56 5.86 9.84 -9.00
N LEU A 57 6.85 10.44 -8.32
CA LEU A 57 6.95 10.41 -6.86
C LEU A 57 5.75 11.09 -6.20
N ALA A 58 5.35 12.26 -6.69
CA ALA A 58 4.17 12.97 -6.20
C ALA A 58 2.89 12.15 -6.39
N ALA A 59 2.69 11.56 -7.57
CA ALA A 59 1.54 10.70 -7.83
C ALA A 59 1.51 9.48 -6.88
N GLY A 60 2.68 8.85 -6.66
CA GLY A 60 2.84 7.73 -5.73
C GLY A 60 2.51 8.10 -4.28
N LEU A 61 3.04 9.24 -3.80
CA LEU A 61 2.78 9.74 -2.45
C LEU A 61 1.31 10.11 -2.25
N LEU A 62 0.68 10.75 -3.24
CA LEU A 62 -0.74 11.07 -3.22
C LEU A 62 -1.58 9.79 -3.09
N PHE A 63 -1.27 8.79 -3.90
CA PHE A 63 -1.96 7.50 -3.87
C PHE A 63 -1.78 6.80 -2.50
N CYS A 64 -0.57 6.78 -1.96
CA CYS A 64 -0.29 6.26 -0.62
C CYS A 64 -1.05 7.02 0.48
N ALA A 65 -1.11 8.34 0.43
CA ALA A 65 -1.84 9.16 1.39
C ALA A 65 -3.35 8.84 1.37
N VAL A 66 -3.95 8.76 0.17
CA VAL A 66 -5.37 8.42 -0.01
C VAL A 66 -5.68 7.00 0.46
N LEU A 67 -4.84 6.02 0.12
CA LEU A 67 -4.98 4.65 0.59
C LEU A 67 -4.86 4.56 2.11
N THR A 68 -3.86 5.21 2.69
CA THR A 68 -3.65 5.19 4.15
C THR A 68 -4.86 5.83 4.87
N TRP A 69 -5.42 6.91 4.32
CA TRP A 69 -6.60 7.57 4.87
C TRP A 69 -7.86 6.71 4.78
N THR A 70 -8.10 6.06 3.63
CA THR A 70 -9.26 5.19 3.42
C THR A 70 -9.19 3.92 4.29
N VAL A 71 -8.00 3.33 4.43
CA VAL A 71 -7.77 2.17 5.32
C VAL A 71 -7.89 2.56 6.80
N ALA A 72 -7.43 3.75 7.19
CA ALA A 72 -7.64 4.28 8.55
C ALA A 72 -9.13 4.40 8.91
N GLY A 73 -10.01 4.57 7.92
CA GLY A 73 -11.45 4.57 8.11
C GLY A 73 -12.03 3.22 8.54
N GLN A 74 -11.38 2.12 8.13
CA GLN A 74 -11.84 0.73 8.30
C GLN A 74 -11.16 -0.01 9.45
N MET A 75 -10.09 0.54 10.02
CA MET A 75 -9.35 -0.06 11.14
C MET A 75 -9.92 0.32 12.52
N GLY A 76 -9.72 -0.58 13.49
CA GLY A 76 -10.09 -0.36 14.89
C GLY A 76 -9.38 0.83 15.56
N PRO A 77 -9.92 1.32 16.69
CA PRO A 77 -9.51 2.59 17.31
C PRO A 77 -8.01 2.67 17.68
N GLY A 78 -7.37 1.54 17.99
CA GLY A 78 -5.94 1.49 18.33
C GLY A 78 -4.98 1.77 17.15
N SER A 79 -5.35 1.37 15.94
CA SER A 79 -4.51 1.55 14.74
C SER A 79 -4.81 2.85 14.00
N ARG A 80 -6.02 3.39 14.17
CA ARG A 80 -6.55 4.56 13.44
C ARG A 80 -5.70 5.82 13.62
N SER A 81 -5.22 6.08 14.83
CA SER A 81 -4.38 7.26 15.13
C SER A 81 -3.04 7.18 14.39
N ARG A 82 -2.36 6.03 14.46
CA ARG A 82 -1.08 5.81 13.77
C ARG A 82 -1.21 5.94 12.26
N LEU A 83 -2.25 5.35 11.67
CA LEU A 83 -2.51 5.45 10.22
C LEU A 83 -2.84 6.88 9.79
N ARG A 84 -3.60 7.64 10.59
CA ARG A 84 -3.85 9.06 10.29
C ARG A 84 -2.56 9.88 10.34
N THR A 85 -1.71 9.67 11.35
CA THR A 85 -0.41 10.35 11.42
C THR A 85 0.45 10.01 10.20
N ALA A 86 0.49 8.74 9.78
CA ALA A 86 1.20 8.32 8.57
C ALA A 86 0.63 8.97 7.30
N ALA A 87 -0.70 9.06 7.17
CA ALA A 87 -1.35 9.73 6.04
C ALA A 87 -1.02 11.23 5.98
N VAL A 88 -1.01 11.91 7.14
CA VAL A 88 -0.64 13.34 7.24
C VAL A 88 0.82 13.55 6.88
N LEU A 89 1.74 12.69 7.36
CA LEU A 89 3.15 12.74 6.99
C LEU A 89 3.35 12.54 5.49
N ASN A 90 2.69 11.56 4.87
CA ASN A 90 2.74 11.34 3.42
C ASN A 90 2.22 12.56 2.65
N ALA A 91 1.14 13.19 3.11
CA ALA A 91 0.60 14.41 2.51
C ALA A 91 1.58 15.61 2.65
N PHE A 92 2.29 15.72 3.78
CA PHE A 92 3.30 16.75 3.96
C PHE A 92 4.49 16.56 3.01
N VAL A 93 5.01 15.34 2.90
CA VAL A 93 6.09 15.01 1.95
C VAL A 93 5.64 15.26 0.51
N LEU A 94 4.41 14.88 0.16
CA LEU A 94 3.80 15.18 -1.14
C LEU A 94 3.85 16.68 -1.45
N LEU A 95 3.43 17.53 -0.50
CA LEU A 95 3.44 18.98 -0.69
C LEU A 95 4.85 19.50 -0.94
N MET A 96 5.86 18.99 -0.23
CA MET A 96 7.26 19.37 -0.47
C MET A 96 7.73 18.94 -1.86
N VAL A 97 7.43 17.71 -2.29
CA VAL A 97 7.79 17.22 -3.63
C VAL A 97 7.12 18.05 -4.72
N VAL A 98 5.84 18.40 -4.56
CA VAL A 98 5.11 19.26 -5.50
C VAL A 98 5.70 20.68 -5.52
N ALA A 99 6.06 21.25 -4.37
CA ALA A 99 6.69 22.56 -4.30
C ALA A 99 8.05 22.57 -5.02
N ILE A 100 8.87 21.54 -4.82
CA ILE A 100 10.15 21.37 -5.53
C ILE A 100 9.91 21.25 -7.03
N LEU A 101 8.94 20.43 -7.46
CA LEU A 101 8.58 20.28 -8.86
C LEU A 101 8.14 21.62 -9.49
N VAL A 102 7.29 22.39 -8.81
CA VAL A 102 6.84 23.71 -9.28
C VAL A 102 8.01 24.68 -9.36
N MET A 103 8.89 24.73 -8.34
CA MET A 103 10.10 25.57 -8.39
C MET A 103 11.01 25.17 -9.56
N ARG A 104 11.15 23.87 -9.83
CA ARG A 104 11.92 23.35 -10.97
C ARG A 104 11.31 23.75 -12.31
N LEU A 105 9.99 23.68 -12.44
CA LEU A 105 9.28 24.01 -13.68
C LEU A 105 9.20 25.52 -13.95
N VAL A 106 9.19 26.35 -12.91
CA VAL A 106 9.14 27.82 -13.03
C VAL A 106 10.55 28.42 -13.12
N GLY A 107 11.53 27.78 -12.48
CA GLY A 107 12.93 28.23 -12.48
C GLY A 107 13.75 27.74 -13.69
N ASN A 108 13.16 26.96 -14.58
CA ASN A 108 13.76 26.41 -15.79
C ASN A 108 13.01 26.94 -17.02
#